data_AF-A0A0K2UX65-F1
#
_entry.id   AF-A0A0K2UX65-F1
#
_cell.length_a   1.000
_cell.length_b   1.000
_cell.length_c   1.000
_cell.angle_alpha   90.00
_cell.angle_beta   90.00
_cell.angle_gamma   90.00
#
_symmetry.space_group_name_H-M   'P 1'
#
loop_
_entity.id
_entity.type
_entity.pdbx_description
1 polymer ?
#
loop_
_entity_poly.entity_id
_entity_poly.type
_entity_poly.pdbx_seq_one_letter_code
_entity_poly.pdbx_strand_id
1 'polypeptide(L)' 'MVEDDPTRSMKVMATDLGCHEKTIRDCVSEDLRCKSYKMQVGQILTQKAKGNRLMKSTKLLKKLKHPKQPGML' A
#
# COMPACT_ATOMS: atom_id res chain seq x y z
N MET A 1 -2.32 -15.95 -10.74
CA MET A 1 -2.02 -16.79 -9.55
C MET A 1 -2.02 -15.98 -8.24
N VAL A 2 -1.27 -14.87 -8.14
CA VAL A 2 -1.47 -13.85 -7.07
C VAL A 2 -2.39 -12.71 -7.55
N GLU A 3 -2.40 -12.43 -8.87
CA GLU A 3 -3.27 -11.44 -9.51
C GLU A 3 -4.78 -11.75 -9.36
N ASP A 4 -5.15 -13.04 -9.31
CA ASP A 4 -6.56 -13.47 -9.26
C ASP A 4 -7.15 -13.38 -7.84
N ASP A 5 -6.32 -13.66 -6.82
CA ASP A 5 -6.66 -13.49 -5.40
C ASP A 5 -5.37 -13.29 -4.58
N PRO A 6 -5.00 -12.03 -4.29
CA PRO A 6 -3.78 -11.73 -3.54
C PRO A 6 -3.88 -12.08 -2.05
N THR A 7 -5.05 -12.50 -1.57
CA THR A 7 -5.28 -12.89 -0.17
C THR A 7 -5.15 -14.39 0.08
N ARG A 8 -5.03 -15.17 -1.00
CA ARG A 8 -4.91 -16.62 -0.92
C ARG A 8 -3.64 -17.05 -0.17
N SER A 9 -3.81 -17.96 0.78
CA SER A 9 -2.70 -18.49 1.57
C SER A 9 -1.74 -19.34 0.72
N MET A 10 -0.44 -19.09 0.85
CA MET A 10 0.61 -19.92 0.22
C MET A 10 0.54 -21.39 0.64
N LYS A 11 0.10 -21.67 1.88
CA LYS A 11 -0.10 -23.03 2.37
C LYS A 11 -1.21 -23.75 1.61
N VAL A 12 -2.31 -23.06 1.33
CA VAL A 12 -3.43 -23.62 0.55
C VAL A 12 -2.97 -23.89 -0.88
N MET A 13 -2.27 -22.94 -1.50
CA MET A 13 -1.69 -23.13 -2.84
C MET A 13 -0.74 -24.35 -2.90
N ALA A 14 0.06 -24.55 -1.85
CA ALA A 14 0.97 -25.69 -1.76
C ALA A 14 0.23 -27.03 -1.68
N THR A 15 -0.83 -27.09 -0.86
CA THR A 15 -1.71 -28.27 -0.76
C THR A 15 -2.36 -28.59 -2.11
N ASP A 16 -2.92 -27.58 -2.78
CA ASP A 16 -3.65 -27.76 -4.05
C ASP A 16 -2.73 -28.26 -5.18
N LEU A 17 -1.45 -27.87 -5.14
CA LEU A 17 -0.43 -28.26 -6.12
C LEU A 17 0.38 -29.48 -5.70
N GLY A 18 0.12 -30.05 -4.51
CA GLY A 18 0.85 -31.22 -4.01
C GLY A 18 2.34 -30.99 -3.80
N CYS A 19 2.74 -29.76 -3.44
CA CYS A 19 4.14 -29.40 -3.25
C CYS A 19 4.40 -28.82 -1.85
N HIS A 20 5.68 -28.65 -1.51
CA HIS A 20 6.06 -28.05 -0.24
C HIS A 20 5.79 -26.54 -0.26
N GLU A 21 5.30 -25.95 0.83
CA GLU A 21 5.02 -24.51 0.93
C GLU A 21 6.21 -23.63 0.54
N LYS A 22 7.43 -24.11 0.86
CA LYS A 22 8.68 -23.44 0.47
C LYS A 22 8.77 -23.21 -1.05
N THR A 23 8.37 -24.19 -1.86
CA THR A 23 8.39 -24.07 -3.33
C THR A 23 7.48 -22.93 -3.79
N ILE A 24 6.26 -22.86 -3.24
CA ILE A 24 5.33 -21.75 -3.54
C ILE A 24 5.90 -20.41 -3.09
N ARG A 25 6.50 -20.36 -1.89
CA ARG A 25 7.12 -19.15 -1.37
C ARG A 25 8.26 -18.65 -2.26
N ASP A 26 9.10 -19.55 -2.77
CA ASP A 26 10.21 -19.22 -3.65
C ASP A 26 9.68 -18.69 -4.99
N CYS A 27 8.71 -19.37 -5.60
CA CYS A 27 8.04 -18.91 -6.82
C CYS A 27 7.39 -17.54 -6.66
N VAL A 28 6.61 -17.32 -5.60
CA VAL A 28 5.95 -16.04 -5.33
C VAL A 28 6.97 -14.94 -5.07
N SER A 29 8.08 -15.24 -4.38
CA SER A 29 9.14 -14.28 -4.11
C SER A 29 9.87 -13.84 -5.38
N GLU A 30 10.08 -14.75 -6.33
CA GLU A 30 10.65 -14.49 -7.64
C GLU A 30 9.70 -13.70 -8.54
N ASP A 31 8.44 -14.13 -8.61
CA ASP A 31 7.38 -13.53 -9.44
C ASP A 31 7.06 -12.09 -9.02
N LEU A 32 6.76 -11.88 -7.73
CA LEU A 32 6.47 -10.55 -7.18
C LEU A 32 7.73 -9.69 -6.99
N ARG A 33 8.93 -10.26 -7.19
CA ARG A 33 10.23 -9.62 -6.92
C ARG A 33 10.26 -8.95 -5.53
N CYS A 34 9.73 -9.66 -4.55
CA CYS A 34 9.43 -9.18 -3.19
C CYS A 34 10.65 -8.76 -2.35
N LYS A 35 11.88 -8.76 -2.90
CA LYS A 35 13.00 -8.00 -2.32
C LYS A 35 12.66 -6.51 -2.17
N SER A 36 11.78 -5.98 -3.04
CA SER A 36 11.38 -4.57 -3.10
C SER A 36 10.11 -4.25 -2.28
N TYR A 37 9.22 -5.21 -2.11
CA TYR A 37 7.93 -5.07 -1.40
C TYR A 37 8.04 -5.58 0.04
N LYS A 38 8.91 -4.96 0.85
CA LYS A 38 8.68 -5.00 2.30
C LYS A 38 7.34 -4.30 2.56
N MET A 39 6.38 -4.98 3.18
CA MET A 39 5.20 -4.32 3.72
C MET A 39 5.67 -3.16 4.60
N GLN A 40 5.53 -1.92 4.12
CA GLN A 40 5.77 -0.75 4.93
C GLN A 40 4.61 -0.61 5.90
N VAL A 41 4.68 -1.33 7.02
CA VAL A 41 3.69 -1.29 8.11
C VAL A 41 3.45 0.16 8.59
N GLY A 42 4.43 1.05 8.41
CA GLY A 42 4.31 2.49 8.68
C GLY A 42 3.40 3.30 7.74
N GLN A 43 2.84 2.71 6.68
CA GLN A 43 2.05 3.45 5.67
C GLN A 43 0.54 3.17 5.69
N ILE A 44 0.05 2.22 6.49
CA ILE A 44 -1.40 2.02 6.60
C ILE A 44 -1.98 3.12 7.50
N LEU A 45 -2.35 4.24 6.88
CA LEU A 45 -2.98 5.35 7.58
C LEU A 45 -4.35 4.90 8.11
N THR A 46 -4.57 5.11 9.41
CA THR A 46 -5.91 5.00 10.01
C THR A 46 -6.88 5.94 9.31
N GLN A 47 -8.18 5.67 9.38
CA GLN A 47 -9.18 6.55 8.76
C GLN A 47 -9.07 8.00 9.27
N LYS A 48 -8.76 8.17 10.55
CA LYS A 48 -8.47 9.48 11.17
C LYS A 48 -7.24 10.14 10.53
N ALA A 49 -6.15 9.40 10.33
CA ALA A 49 -4.95 9.92 9.70
C ALA A 49 -5.17 10.31 8.21
N LYS A 50 -5.99 9.53 7.48
CA LYS A 50 -6.43 9.87 6.12
C LYS A 50 -7.21 11.20 6.10
N GLY A 51 -8.18 11.36 7.01
CA GLY A 51 -8.96 12.60 7.13
C GLY A 51 -8.09 13.82 7.46
N ASN A 52 -7.16 13.67 8.40
CA ASN A 52 -6.20 14.73 8.75
C ASN A 52 -5.31 15.12 7.57
N ARG A 53 -4.83 14.13 6.79
CA ARG A 53 -3.99 14.38 5.62
C ARG A 53 -4.76 15.16 4.55
N LEU A 54 -6.00 14.75 4.26
CA LEU A 54 -6.88 15.42 3.30
C LEU A 54 -7.19 16.86 3.70
N MET A 55 -7.50 17.10 4.98
CA MET A 55 -7.75 18.45 5.49
C MET A 55 -6.54 19.35 5.30
N LYS A 56 -5.34 18.89 5.68
CA LYS A 56 -4.10 19.66 5.58
C LYS A 56 -3.71 19.95 4.13
N SER A 57 -3.76 18.94 3.26
CA SER A 57 -3.44 19.11 1.83
C SER A 57 -4.41 20.08 1.15
N THR A 58 -5.70 20.00 1.48
CA THR A 58 -6.72 20.93 0.95
C THR A 58 -6.44 22.37 1.40
N LYS A 59 -6.08 22.58 2.68
CA LYS A 59 -5.73 23.92 3.19
C LYS A 59 -4.51 24.50 2.49
N LEU A 60 -3.48 23.69 2.28
CA LEU A 60 -2.28 24.08 1.54
C LEU A 60 -2.59 24.41 0.08
N LEU A 61 -3.35 23.55 -0.59
CA LEU A 61 -3.78 23.77 -1.97
C LEU A 61 -4.56 25.07 -2.12
N LYS A 62 -5.47 25.37 -1.18
CA LYS A 62 -6.21 26.65 -1.16
C LYS A 62 -5.27 27.85 -1.04
N LYS A 63 -4.26 27.78 -0.17
CA LYS A 63 -3.25 28.84 -0.04
C LYS A 63 -2.42 29.03 -1.31
N LEU A 64 -2.09 27.94 -2.01
CA LEU A 64 -1.34 28.00 -3.27
C LEU A 64 -2.18 28.55 -4.42
N LYS A 65 -3.47 28.17 -4.51
CA LYS A 65 -4.41 28.68 -5.52
C LYS A 65 -4.84 30.12 -5.27
N HIS A 66 -4.92 30.52 -4.01
CA HIS A 66 -5.33 31.85 -3.58
C HIS A 66 -4.28 32.41 -2.62
N PRO A 67 -3.09 32.80 -3.13
CA PRO A 67 -2.08 33.42 -2.30
C PRO A 67 -2.69 34.69 -1.70
N LYS A 68 -2.55 34.85 -0.38
CA LYS A 68 -2.94 36.10 0.27
C LYS A 68 -2.08 37.20 -0.33
N GLN A 69 -2.71 38.20 -0.95
CA GLN A 69 -1.97 39.37 -1.39
C GLN A 69 -1.41 40.10 -0.17
N PRO A 70 -0.15 40.56 -0.21
CA PRO A 70 0.42 41.32 0.89
C PRO A 70 -0.38 42.62 1.06
N GLY A 71 -1.06 42.79 2.20
CA GLY A 71 -1.75 44.04 2.56
C GLY A 71 -3.23 43.96 2.95
N MET A 72 -3.89 42.81 2.85
CA MET A 72 -5.27 42.66 3.34
C MET A 72 -5.28 42.11 4.77
N LEU A 73 -5.46 43.02 5.74
CA LEU A 73 -5.75 42.76 7.15
C LEU A 73 -7.21 42.30 7.31
#